data_AF-A0A0A1T1E9-F1
#
_entry.id   AF-A0A0A1T1E9-F1
#
_cell.length_a   1.000
_cell.length_b   1.000
_cell.length_c   1.000
_cell.angle_alpha   90.00
_cell.angle_beta   90.00
_cell.angle_gamma   90.00
#
_symmetry.space_group_name_H-M   'P 1'
#
loop_
_entity.id
_entity.type
_entity.pdbx_description
1 polymer ?
#
loop_
_entity_poly.entity_id
_entity_poly.type
_entity_poly.pdbx_seq_one_letter_code
_entity_poly.pdbx_strand_id
1 'polypeptide(L)'
;MAKSSRSSTKKANNRRLASAVFTPAEEARAERLSAKLLELAKAPKPEPVSSTLEDGADEDKLEETAMEVDAPRPARKRIDKRKQKRSSIVFQKYSDRLKAKKKQVVKAKAAKA
;
A
#
# COMPACT_ATOMS: atom_id res chain seq x y z
N MET A 1 24.31 -6.97 -11.73
CA MET A 1 22.85 -6.84 -11.95
C MET A 1 22.28 -5.73 -11.06
N ALA A 2 21.57 -4.76 -11.63
CA ALA A 2 20.83 -3.79 -10.83
C ALA A 2 19.70 -4.48 -10.05
N LYS A 3 19.42 -4.00 -8.84
CA LYS A 3 18.28 -4.48 -8.05
C LYS A 3 16.97 -4.02 -8.69
N SER A 4 16.00 -4.92 -8.83
CA SER A 4 14.65 -4.58 -9.32
C SER A 4 13.96 -3.54 -8.44
N SER A 5 13.03 -2.76 -9.01
CA SER A 5 12.18 -1.79 -8.28
C SER A 5 11.44 -2.42 -7.10
N ARG A 6 11.04 -3.69 -7.22
CA ARG A 6 10.35 -4.43 -6.15
C ARG A 6 11.28 -5.06 -5.11
N SER A 7 12.60 -4.88 -5.21
CA SER A 7 13.56 -5.42 -4.25
C SER A 7 13.27 -4.90 -2.84
N SER A 8 13.24 -5.82 -1.86
CA SER A 8 12.96 -5.50 -0.45
C SER A 8 13.92 -4.46 0.11
N THR A 9 15.21 -4.53 -0.25
CA THR A 9 16.22 -3.58 0.22
C THR A 9 15.95 -2.17 -0.28
N LYS A 10 15.54 -2.02 -1.55
CA LYS A 10 15.19 -0.70 -2.13
C LYS A 10 13.95 -0.12 -1.44
N LYS A 11 12.89 -0.93 -1.26
CA LYS A 11 11.67 -0.50 -0.57
C LYS A 11 11.93 -0.06 0.87
N ALA A 12 12.74 -0.82 1.62
CA ALA A 12 13.06 -0.50 3.01
C ALA A 12 13.83 0.83 3.12
N ASN A 13 14.77 1.08 2.20
CA ASN A 13 15.50 2.34 2.17
C ASN A 13 14.59 3.52 1.81
N ASN A 14 13.77 3.40 0.75
CA ASN A 14 12.85 4.46 0.34
C ASN A 14 11.83 4.82 1.44
N ARG A 15 11.36 3.84 2.22
CA ARG A 15 10.48 4.11 3.38
C ARG A 15 11.15 4.97 4.44
N ARG A 16 12.44 4.74 4.71
CA ARG A 16 13.22 5.56 5.66
C ARG A 16 13.42 6.97 5.13
N LEU A 17 13.71 7.12 3.84
CA LEU A 17 13.84 8.43 3.21
C LEU A 17 12.51 9.20 3.22
N ALA A 18 11.40 8.50 2.97
CA ALA A 18 10.06 9.07 3.09
C ALA A 18 9.84 9.69 4.48
N SER A 19 10.02 8.90 5.54
CA SER A 19 9.77 9.37 6.91
C SER A 19 10.76 10.43 7.42
N ALA A 20 12.02 10.36 6.98
CA ALA A 20 13.06 11.24 7.53
C ALA A 20 13.20 12.55 6.76
N VAL A 21 12.98 12.54 5.45
CA VAL A 21 13.31 13.68 4.58
C VAL A 21 12.05 14.25 3.92
N PHE A 22 11.21 13.39 3.35
CA PHE A 22 10.11 13.85 2.52
C PHE A 22 8.89 14.27 3.34
N THR A 23 8.48 13.49 4.35
CA THR A 23 7.31 13.83 5.18
C THR A 23 7.48 15.14 5.94
N PRO A 24 8.61 15.44 6.62
CA PRO A 24 8.72 16.71 7.34
C PRO A 24 8.77 17.92 6.41
N ALA A 25 9.36 17.77 5.22
CA ALA A 25 9.39 18.82 4.21
C ALA A 25 8.00 19.10 3.62
N GLU A 26 7.19 18.06 3.43
CA GLU A 26 5.81 18.17 2.95
C GLU A 26 4.90 18.79 4.02
N GLU A 27 5.04 18.38 5.28
CA GLU A 27 4.31 18.97 6.42
C GLU A 27 4.59 20.47 6.54
N ALA A 28 5.87 20.88 6.52
CA ALA A 28 6.22 22.30 6.56
C ALA A 28 5.69 23.09 5.36
N ARG A 29 5.49 22.46 4.19
CA ARG A 29 4.84 23.12 3.04
C ARG A 29 3.33 23.24 3.27
N ALA A 30 2.69 22.19 3.77
CA ALA A 30 1.27 22.19 4.10
C ALA A 30 0.94 23.25 5.16
N GLU A 31 1.75 23.38 6.21
CA GLU A 31 1.62 24.42 7.23
C GLU A 31 1.66 25.82 6.62
N ARG A 32 2.66 26.12 5.77
CA ARG A 32 2.76 27.41 5.09
C ARG A 32 1.56 27.71 4.20
N LEU A 33 1.10 26.73 3.42
CA LEU A 33 -0.07 26.90 2.57
C LEU A 33 -1.33 27.11 3.41
N SER A 34 -1.51 26.35 4.49
CA SER A 34 -2.65 26.49 5.39
C SER A 34 -2.69 27.88 6.05
N ALA A 35 -1.55 28.41 6.48
CA ALA A 35 -1.45 29.76 7.03
C ALA A 35 -1.88 30.83 6.01
N LYS A 36 -1.40 30.71 4.76
CA LYS A 36 -1.79 31.61 3.67
C LYS A 36 -3.29 31.54 3.36
N LEU A 37 -3.88 30.34 3.38
CA LEU A 37 -5.32 30.18 3.14
C LEU A 37 -6.15 30.79 4.27
N LEU A 38 -5.71 30.65 5.53
CA LEU A 38 -6.38 31.28 6.67
C LEU A 38 -6.24 32.81 6.65
N GLU A 39 -5.11 33.33 6.20
CA GLU A 39 -4.93 34.77 5.98
C GLU A 39 -5.90 35.30 4.92
N LEU A 40 -6.02 34.62 3.79
CA LEU A 40 -6.98 34.97 2.74
C LEU A 40 -8.44 34.88 3.20
N ALA A 41 -8.77 33.88 4.02
CA ALA A 41 -10.12 33.75 4.57
C ALA A 41 -10.48 34.84 5.58
N LYS A 42 -9.48 35.39 6.30
CA LYS A 42 -9.65 36.51 7.23
C LYS A 42 -9.66 37.87 6.53
N ALA A 43 -9.10 37.95 5.33
CA ALA A 43 -9.18 39.16 4.53
C ALA A 43 -10.67 39.53 4.32
N PRO A 44 -11.03 40.83 4.39
CA PRO A 44 -12.39 41.25 4.11
C PRO A 44 -12.77 40.76 2.73
N LYS A 45 -13.98 40.20 2.59
CA LYS A 45 -14.50 39.77 1.29
C LYS A 45 -14.33 40.94 0.33
N PRO A 46 -13.57 40.78 -0.77
CA PRO A 46 -13.42 41.84 -1.74
C PRO A 46 -14.83 42.24 -2.20
N GLU A 47 -15.05 43.54 -2.39
CA GLU A 47 -16.34 44.04 -2.88
C GLU A 47 -16.74 43.25 -4.13
N PRO A 48 -18.00 42.79 -4.24
CA PRO A 48 -18.47 42.13 -5.44
C PRO A 48 -18.49 43.18 -6.55
N VAL A 49 -17.41 43.25 -7.33
CA VAL A 49 -17.42 43.96 -8.60
C VAL A 49 -18.46 43.28 -9.48
N SER A 50 -19.61 43.93 -9.63
CA SER A 50 -20.63 43.59 -10.60
C SER A 50 -20.04 43.77 -11.99
N SER A 51 -19.51 42.69 -12.55
CA SER A 51 -19.22 42.59 -13.98
C SER A 51 -19.54 41.18 -14.42
N THR A 52 -20.75 41.03 -14.95
CA THR A 52 -21.15 40.10 -16.01
C THR A 52 -20.07 39.09 -16.39
N LEU A 53 -20.03 37.97 -15.67
CA LEU A 53 -19.63 36.70 -16.24
C LEU A 53 -20.93 35.89 -16.29
N GLU A 54 -21.55 36.00 -17.47
CA GLU A 54 -22.64 35.18 -17.99
C GLU A 54 -22.82 33.87 -17.22
N ASP A 55 -24.03 33.70 -16.68
CA ASP A 55 -24.68 32.40 -16.57
C ASP A 55 -24.75 31.78 -17.98
N GLY A 56 -23.67 31.10 -18.37
CA GLY A 56 -23.66 30.19 -19.51
C GLY A 56 -24.06 28.81 -19.03
N ALA A 57 -25.37 28.58 -18.92
CA ALA A 57 -25.92 27.24 -18.88
C ALA A 57 -25.61 26.55 -20.22
N ASP A 58 -24.80 25.49 -20.18
CA ASP A 58 -24.86 24.40 -21.15
C ASP A 58 -24.40 23.13 -20.41
N GLU A 59 -25.36 22.55 -19.70
CA GLU A 59 -25.43 21.10 -19.50
C GLU A 59 -25.47 20.45 -20.89
N ASP A 60 -24.32 20.17 -21.52
CA ASP A 60 -24.21 19.21 -22.63
C ASP A 60 -22.74 19.01 -23.05
N LYS A 61 -21.99 18.28 -22.21
CA LYS A 61 -20.94 17.32 -22.64
C LYS A 61 -20.46 16.46 -21.47
N LEU A 62 -21.42 15.94 -20.71
CA LEU A 62 -21.22 14.90 -19.72
C LEU A 62 -21.49 13.49 -20.28
N GLU A 63 -21.22 13.22 -21.56
CA GLU A 63 -21.37 11.86 -22.11
C GLU A 63 -20.28 11.52 -23.14
N GLU A 64 -19.04 11.25 -22.69
CA GLU A 64 -18.18 10.27 -23.40
C GLU A 64 -17.06 9.67 -22.55
N THR A 65 -17.14 9.74 -21.22
CA THR A 65 -16.24 8.99 -20.33
C THR A 65 -17.01 8.22 -19.26
N ALA A 66 -18.17 7.68 -19.64
CA ALA A 66 -18.75 6.54 -18.95
C ALA A 66 -17.84 5.32 -19.21
N MET A 67 -16.82 5.13 -18.37
CA MET A 67 -16.07 3.88 -18.35
C MET A 67 -16.96 2.78 -17.76
N GLU A 68 -17.79 2.15 -18.58
CA GLU A 68 -18.35 0.84 -18.28
C GLU A 68 -17.20 -0.18 -18.16
N VAL A 69 -16.87 -0.56 -16.93
CA VAL A 69 -16.01 -1.71 -16.67
C VAL A 69 -16.68 -2.60 -15.62
N ASP A 70 -17.82 -3.18 -15.98
CA ASP A 70 -18.37 -4.35 -15.28
C ASP A 70 -18.19 -5.61 -16.13
N ALA A 71 -16.91 -5.96 -16.32
CA ALA A 71 -16.55 -7.33 -16.66
C ALA A 71 -16.48 -8.15 -15.37
N PRO A 72 -17.14 -9.32 -15.26
CA PRO A 72 -17.00 -10.19 -14.10
C PRO A 72 -15.53 -10.57 -13.94
N ARG A 73 -14.92 -10.12 -12.84
CA ARG A 73 -13.51 -10.40 -12.54
C ARG A 73 -13.29 -11.91 -12.55
N PRO A 74 -12.27 -12.44 -13.24
CA PRO A 74 -12.02 -13.87 -13.27
C PRO A 74 -11.81 -14.37 -11.84
N ALA A 75 -12.65 -15.30 -11.40
CA ALA A 75 -12.57 -15.91 -10.09
C ALA A 75 -11.16 -16.52 -9.90
N ARG A 76 -10.36 -15.87 -9.05
CA ARG A 76 -9.02 -16.33 -8.71
C ARG A 76 -9.17 -17.66 -7.97
N LYS A 77 -8.90 -18.78 -8.65
CA LYS A 77 -8.74 -20.08 -8.00
C LYS A 77 -7.70 -19.93 -6.89
N ARG A 78 -8.02 -20.39 -5.68
CA ARG A 78 -7.13 -20.35 -4.52
C ARG A 78 -5.80 -20.99 -4.90
N ILE A 79 -4.73 -20.22 -4.79
CA ILE A 79 -3.37 -20.72 -4.96
C ILE A 79 -3.09 -21.61 -3.76
N ASP A 80 -3.18 -22.93 -3.95
CA ASP A 80 -2.69 -23.89 -2.96
C ASP A 80 -1.21 -23.64 -2.77
N LYS A 81 -0.86 -23.06 -1.61
CA LYS A 81 0.53 -22.83 -1.21
C LYS A 81 1.21 -24.18 -1.08
N ARG A 82 1.80 -24.67 -2.18
CA ARG A 82 2.67 -25.84 -2.16
C ARG A 82 3.79 -25.54 -1.17
N LYS A 83 3.83 -26.32 -0.09
CA LYS A 83 4.87 -26.21 0.94
C LYS A 83 6.22 -26.45 0.28
N GLN A 84 7.01 -25.39 0.16
CA GLN A 84 8.36 -25.47 -0.37
C GLN A 84 9.18 -26.39 0.54
N LYS A 85 9.70 -27.50 -0.01
CA LYS A 85 10.62 -28.37 0.71
C LYS A 85 11.92 -27.61 0.89
N ARG A 86 12.32 -27.36 2.15
CA ARG A 86 13.63 -26.73 2.42
C ARG A 86 14.73 -27.71 2.04
N SER A 87 15.73 -27.25 1.30
CA SER A 87 16.89 -28.05 0.92
C SER A 87 17.63 -28.52 2.18
N SER A 88 17.94 -29.82 2.23
CA SER A 88 18.64 -30.50 3.33
C SER A 88 20.10 -30.06 3.51
N ILE A 89 20.57 -29.15 2.66
CA ILE A 89 21.95 -28.61 2.65
C ILE A 89 22.23 -27.77 3.90
N VAL A 90 21.21 -27.24 4.58
CA VAL A 90 21.38 -26.53 5.85
C VAL A 90 20.94 -27.43 7.00
N PHE A 91 21.82 -27.63 7.98
CA PHE A 91 21.53 -28.39 9.19
C PHE A 91 20.18 -27.98 9.80
N GLN A 92 19.36 -28.97 10.16
CA GLN A 92 18.08 -28.72 10.80
C GLN A 92 18.28 -27.88 12.07
N LYS A 93 17.51 -26.79 12.19
CA LYS A 93 17.49 -25.95 13.39
C LYS A 93 17.15 -26.79 14.62
N TYR A 94 17.71 -26.43 15.77
CA TYR A 94 17.54 -27.18 17.03
C TYR A 94 16.05 -27.39 17.39
N SER A 95 15.21 -26.36 17.21
CA SER A 95 13.77 -26.43 17.47
C SER A 95 13.03 -27.42 16.55
N ASP A 96 13.45 -27.55 15.29
CA ASP A 96 12.87 -28.50 14.35
C ASP A 96 13.28 -29.95 14.68
N ARG A 97 14.52 -30.14 15.15
CA ARG A 97 15.03 -31.43 15.62
C ARG A 97 14.28 -31.95 16.84
N LEU A 98 14.01 -31.08 17.81
CA LEU A 98 13.22 -31.44 19.01
C LEU A 98 11.77 -31.79 18.65
N LYS A 99 11.14 -31.02 17.75
CA LYS A 99 9.78 -31.31 17.26
C LYS A 99 9.71 -32.66 16.53
N ALA A 100 10.71 -32.98 15.71
CA ALA A 100 10.80 -34.27 15.05
C ALA A 100 10.92 -35.43 16.05
N LYS A 101 11.80 -35.30 17.06
CA LYS A 101 11.93 -36.30 18.14
C LYS A 101 10.62 -36.53 18.89
N LYS A 102 9.92 -35.46 19.28
CA LYS A 102 8.62 -35.57 19.97
C LYS A 102 7.58 -36.30 19.13
N LYS A 103 7.51 -36.03 17.83
CA LYS A 103 6.58 -36.73 16.92
C LYS A 103 6.91 -38.23 16.80
N GLN A 104 8.19 -38.60 16.77
CA GLN A 104 8.58 -40.01 16.75
C GLN A 104 8.19 -40.74 18.04
N VAL A 105 8.37 -40.11 19.20
CA VAL A 105 7.95 -40.69 20.49
C VAL A 105 6.43 -40.89 20.53
N VAL A 106 5.65 -39.91 20.08
CA VAL A 106 4.18 -40.04 20.00
C VAL A 106 3.77 -41.14 19.04
N LYS A 107 4.42 -41.24 17.88
CA LYS A 107 4.15 -42.31 16.89
C LYS A 107 4.50 -43.69 17.43
N ALA A 108 5.63 -43.84 18.11
CA ALA A 108 6.04 -45.09 18.75
C ALA A 108 5.10 -45.50 19.89
N LYS A 109 4.59 -44.52 20.65
CA LYS A 109 3.59 -44.76 21.69
C LYS A 109 2.24 -45.19 21.12
N ALA A 110 1.81 -44.59 20.01
CA ALA A 110 0.57 -44.94 19.32
C ALA A 110 0.64 -46.29 18.59
N ALA A 111 1.83 -46.74 18.18
CA ALA A 111 2.03 -48.05 17.55
C ALA A 111 2.19 -49.19 18.57
N LYS A 112 2.25 -48.87 19.86
CA LYS A 112 2.41 -49.84 20.98
C LYS A 112 1.12 -49.97 21.80
N ALA A 113 0.05 -49.29 21.40
CA ALA A 113 -1.31 -49.42 21.91
C ALA A 113 -2.14 -50.14 20.85
#